data_AF-A0AAN9ARG8-F1
#
_entry.id   AF-A0AAN9ARG8-F1
#
_cell.length_a   1.000
_cell.length_b   1.000
_cell.length_c   1.000
_cell.angle_alpha   90.00
_cell.angle_beta   90.00
_cell.angle_gamma   90.00
#
_symmetry.space_group_name_H-M   'P 1'
#
loop_
_entity.id
_entity.type
_entity.pdbx_description
1 polymer ?
#
loop_
_entity_poly.entity_id
_entity_poly.type
_entity_poly.pdbx_seq_one_letter_code
_entity_poly.pdbx_strand_id
1 'polypeptide(L)'
;MLRFSVKKVVFGSGVCFVLLLLFRVWTSPESENAFRSFGLENGPIRHMAELEVQPQSQPPDTLGDTQMVERRFQHRREVLQSACRLYGNSSLFKQLRPAAGFQPFPPYRPVMNKTVYFCGIAKAASTTWSSFFSTIKVFMEAQGVQASNDWAPQSDGERVYFTFVREPYSRLLSAYVDKLLTPNTLFWRVAGRRTVQKFRADASERSKRCGHDVTFPEFVNYVIDSQRTGENRDAHFVPTHDHCHMCSHPYRYIGHLETIKQDMPYITEAIGSPIQYGRTYDKDTIVQNARMIFLKDRRALVQRCMDLDEASRRLWKKYQIRGIIHKHKRFPYARGAAANITLAEFVDKALKAYEASMDNPDRKAQRVESLREAFAQVPLEDRIQLQQTLFLDFQMFGFDPFLEDVFPSQPYQPDRKFSYFKIYD
;
A
#
# COMPACT_ATOMS: atom_id res chain seq x y z
N MET A 1 -33.28 51.26 50.46
CA MET A 1 -33.76 50.26 51.43
C MET A 1 -34.07 48.96 50.68
N LEU A 2 -33.49 47.86 51.17
CA LEU A 2 -33.90 46.45 51.13
C LEU A 2 -34.44 45.85 49.80
N ARG A 3 -33.76 44.88 49.14
CA ARG A 3 -33.44 43.47 49.49
C ARG A 3 -34.57 42.45 49.23
N PHE A 4 -34.19 41.40 48.47
CA PHE A 4 -34.59 39.97 48.58
C PHE A 4 -36.05 39.60 48.21
N SER A 5 -36.43 38.40 47.75
CA SER A 5 -35.76 37.10 47.54
C SER A 5 -36.61 36.22 46.61
N VAL A 6 -35.92 35.26 46.01
CA VAL A 6 -36.31 33.96 45.44
C VAL A 6 -37.55 33.28 46.06
N LYS A 7 -38.38 32.64 45.22
CA LYS A 7 -38.93 31.29 45.49
C LYS A 7 -38.93 30.40 44.24
N LYS A 8 -38.36 29.20 44.43
CA LYS A 8 -38.48 28.01 43.57
C LYS A 8 -39.90 27.45 43.62
N VAL A 9 -40.42 26.95 42.49
CA VAL A 9 -41.31 25.78 42.43
C VAL A 9 -40.93 24.94 41.20
N VAL A 10 -41.18 23.64 41.32
CA VAL A 10 -40.56 22.46 40.72
C VAL A 10 -41.29 21.95 39.46
N PHE A 11 -40.48 21.50 38.49
CA PHE A 11 -40.66 20.52 37.40
C PHE A 11 -41.95 20.47 36.54
N GLY A 12 -41.72 20.68 35.24
CA GLY A 12 -42.47 20.08 34.13
C GLY A 12 -41.48 19.68 33.03
N SER A 13 -41.23 18.38 32.90
CA SER A 13 -40.40 17.71 31.90
C SER A 13 -40.80 18.07 30.47
N GLY A 14 -39.83 18.41 29.61
CA GLY A 14 -40.15 18.44 28.19
C GLY A 14 -39.16 19.07 27.21
N VAL A 15 -38.05 19.69 27.59
CA VAL A 15 -37.12 20.27 26.58
C VAL A 15 -35.68 20.26 27.09
N CYS A 16 -35.08 19.07 27.26
CA CYS A 16 -33.63 18.96 27.44
C CYS A 16 -33.05 17.61 26.96
N PHE A 17 -33.78 16.86 26.12
CA PHE A 17 -33.35 15.54 25.64
C PHE A 17 -32.80 15.54 24.20
N VAL A 18 -32.91 16.64 23.45
CA VAL A 18 -32.50 16.65 22.03
C VAL A 18 -31.10 17.26 21.82
N LEU A 19 -30.62 18.12 22.73
CA LEU A 19 -29.30 18.75 22.59
C LEU A 19 -28.15 18.03 23.32
N LEU A 20 -28.46 17.07 24.20
CA LEU A 20 -27.45 16.19 24.83
C LEU A 20 -27.20 14.89 24.06
N LEU A 21 -27.98 14.59 23.00
CA LEU A 21 -27.75 13.43 22.12
C LEU A 21 -26.74 13.72 21.00
N LEU A 22 -26.42 14.97 20.69
CA LEU A 22 -25.39 15.32 19.70
C LEU A 22 -23.99 15.50 20.30
N PHE A 23 -23.86 15.61 21.63
CA PHE A 23 -22.57 15.65 22.33
C PHE A 23 -22.16 14.32 23.00
N ARG A 24 -23.01 13.27 22.90
CA ARG A 24 -22.72 11.92 23.42
C ARG A 24 -22.57 10.83 22.35
N VAL A 25 -22.51 11.21 21.07
CA VAL A 25 -22.20 10.27 19.95
C VAL A 25 -20.71 10.29 19.59
N TRP A 26 -19.90 11.11 20.26
CA TRP A 26 -18.46 11.20 19.99
C TRP A 26 -17.56 10.96 21.21
N THR A 27 -18.00 10.08 22.13
CA THR A 27 -17.13 9.49 23.16
C THR A 27 -17.62 8.08 23.54
N SER A 28 -17.95 7.24 22.55
CA SER A 28 -18.20 5.80 22.76
C SER A 28 -16.87 5.03 22.67
N PRO A 29 -16.59 4.08 23.60
CA PRO A 29 -15.40 3.21 23.58
C PRO A 29 -15.24 2.32 22.33
N GLU A 30 -16.18 2.37 21.39
CA GLU A 30 -16.17 1.57 20.16
C GLU A 30 -15.31 2.18 19.03
N SER A 31 -14.95 3.47 19.10
CA SER A 31 -14.01 4.09 18.15
C SER A 31 -12.53 3.90 18.52
N GLU A 32 -12.22 3.63 19.79
CA GLU A 32 -10.88 3.21 20.22
C GLU A 32 -10.57 1.75 19.82
N ASN A 33 -11.61 0.94 19.57
CA ASN A 33 -11.45 -0.45 19.12
C ASN A 33 -11.14 -0.59 17.62
N ALA A 34 -11.23 0.48 16.82
CA ALA A 34 -10.79 0.45 15.42
C ALA A 34 -9.26 0.44 15.29
N PHE A 35 -8.55 1.14 16.19
CA PHE A 35 -7.07 1.15 16.24
C PHE A 35 -6.47 -0.05 16.97
N ARG A 36 -7.16 -0.60 17.98
CA ARG A 36 -6.74 -1.85 18.67
C ARG A 36 -6.79 -3.10 17.78
N SER A 37 -7.48 -3.05 16.64
CA SER A 37 -7.52 -4.13 15.66
C SER A 37 -6.22 -4.33 14.86
N PHE A 38 -5.25 -3.43 15.02
CA PHE A 38 -3.94 -3.49 14.33
C PHE A 38 -2.84 -4.23 15.10
N GLY A 39 -3.07 -4.69 16.33
CA GLY A 39 -2.17 -5.63 17.02
C GLY A 39 -0.70 -5.19 17.09
N LEU A 40 -0.45 -3.88 17.20
CA LEU A 40 0.90 -3.30 17.35
C LEU A 40 1.16 -2.85 18.79
N GLU A 41 0.72 -3.61 19.78
CA GLU A 41 1.19 -3.43 21.15
C GLU A 41 1.75 -4.76 21.68
N ASN A 42 3.03 -4.67 22.05
CA ASN A 42 3.84 -5.62 22.83
C ASN A 42 4.56 -6.76 22.08
N GLY A 43 5.76 -6.44 21.57
CA GLY A 43 6.95 -7.32 21.63
C GLY A 43 7.90 -7.32 20.40
N PRO A 44 9.25 -7.30 20.55
CA PRO A 44 10.08 -7.00 21.74
C PRO A 44 10.88 -5.70 21.57
N ILE A 45 10.60 -4.73 22.44
CA ILE A 45 11.61 -3.78 22.93
C ILE A 45 12.45 -4.57 23.92
N ARG A 46 13.50 -5.25 23.42
CA ARG A 46 14.65 -5.80 24.18
C ARG A 46 15.50 -6.63 23.23
N HIS A 47 16.26 -5.92 22.40
CA HIS A 47 17.62 -6.25 21.95
C HIS A 47 18.11 -4.98 21.22
N MET A 48 18.24 -3.90 22.00
CA MET A 48 18.93 -2.67 21.60
C MET A 48 20.26 -2.65 22.35
N ALA A 49 21.18 -3.49 21.90
CA ALA A 49 22.61 -3.32 22.11
C ALA A 49 23.22 -3.75 20.77
N GLU A 50 24.12 -2.91 20.24
CA GLU A 50 24.75 -3.01 18.91
C GLU A 50 23.91 -2.44 17.75
N LEU A 51 23.71 -1.12 17.79
CA LEU A 51 23.75 -0.33 16.56
C LEU A 51 25.21 -0.34 16.07
N GLU A 52 25.60 -1.37 15.33
CA GLU A 52 26.75 -1.24 14.44
C GLU A 52 26.38 -0.20 13.37
N VAL A 53 26.97 0.98 13.50
CA VAL A 53 27.11 1.92 12.39
C VAL A 53 27.91 1.18 11.32
N GLN A 54 27.22 0.59 10.34
CA GLN A 54 27.91 0.00 9.21
C GLN A 54 28.75 1.09 8.52
N PRO A 55 30.00 0.80 8.13
CA PRO A 55 30.81 1.74 7.36
C PRO A 55 30.04 2.13 6.10
N GLN A 56 30.17 3.40 5.70
CA GLN A 56 29.62 3.93 4.45
C GLN A 56 29.69 2.88 3.32
N SER A 57 28.55 2.28 2.96
CA SER A 57 28.42 1.77 1.61
C SER A 57 28.53 3.01 0.73
N GLN A 58 29.56 3.07 -0.11
CA GLN A 58 30.02 4.27 -0.78
C GLN A 58 28.86 5.17 -1.24
N PRO A 59 28.91 6.50 -0.98
CA PRO A 59 27.99 7.44 -1.61
C PRO A 59 28.04 7.23 -3.13
N PRO A 60 26.97 7.57 -3.89
CA PRO A 60 26.97 7.44 -5.34
C PRO A 60 28.26 8.06 -5.88
N ASP A 61 29.13 7.19 -6.36
CA ASP A 61 30.53 7.49 -6.65
C ASP A 61 30.55 8.16 -8.02
N THR A 62 30.16 9.45 -8.04
CA THR A 62 30.52 10.53 -8.99
C THR A 62 29.47 11.65 -8.96
N LEU A 63 29.93 12.91 -9.03
CA LEU A 63 29.10 14.11 -9.23
C LEU A 63 28.09 13.98 -10.39
N GLY A 64 28.39 13.14 -11.38
CA GLY A 64 27.54 12.85 -12.54
C GLY A 64 26.24 12.11 -12.19
N ASP A 65 26.26 11.22 -11.19
CA ASP A 65 25.08 10.48 -10.78
C ASP A 65 24.04 11.38 -10.10
N THR A 66 24.47 12.25 -9.18
CA THR A 66 23.59 13.23 -8.52
C THR A 66 22.94 14.19 -9.52
N GLN A 67 23.71 14.69 -10.50
CA GLN A 67 23.16 15.54 -11.56
C GLN A 67 22.14 14.80 -12.45
N MET A 68 22.36 13.52 -12.72
CA MET A 68 21.41 12.70 -13.47
C MET A 68 20.09 12.53 -12.72
N VAL A 69 20.15 12.28 -11.40
CA VAL A 69 18.95 12.15 -10.56
C VAL A 69 18.19 13.48 -10.49
N GLU A 70 18.85 14.63 -10.31
CA GLU A 70 18.17 15.93 -10.31
C GLU A 70 17.52 16.23 -11.66
N ARG A 71 18.21 15.99 -12.79
CA ARG A 71 17.62 16.15 -14.13
C ARG A 71 16.38 15.29 -14.31
N ARG A 72 16.39 14.06 -13.79
CA ARG A 72 15.23 13.17 -13.81
C ARG A 72 14.06 13.72 -12.98
N PHE A 73 14.31 14.25 -11.78
CA PHE A 73 13.25 14.89 -10.99
C PHE A 73 12.70 16.16 -11.64
N GLN A 74 13.57 16.99 -12.21
CA GLN A 74 13.16 18.18 -12.97
C GLN A 74 12.24 17.79 -14.13
N HIS A 75 12.64 16.80 -14.93
CA HIS A 75 11.82 16.31 -16.03
C HIS A 75 10.44 15.79 -15.55
N ARG A 76 10.39 14.98 -14.49
CA ARG A 76 9.12 14.49 -13.93
C ARG A 76 8.21 15.61 -13.42
N ARG A 77 8.78 16.67 -12.82
CA ARG A 77 8.03 17.87 -12.44
C ARG A 77 7.43 18.56 -13.67
N GLU A 78 8.20 18.71 -14.74
CA GLU A 78 7.74 19.34 -15.99
C GLU A 78 6.62 18.54 -16.66
N VAL A 79 6.72 17.21 -16.67
CA VAL A 79 5.67 16.31 -17.16
C VAL A 79 4.39 16.49 -16.34
N LEU A 80 4.48 16.42 -15.01
CA LEU A 80 3.33 16.62 -14.13
C LEU A 80 2.68 18.00 -14.35
N GLN A 81 3.48 19.07 -14.37
CA GLN A 81 2.97 20.42 -14.57
C GLN A 81 2.30 20.59 -15.92
N SER A 82 2.86 20.00 -16.98
CA SER A 82 2.28 20.04 -18.32
C SER A 82 0.95 19.30 -18.36
N ALA A 83 0.88 18.10 -17.78
CA ALA A 83 -0.36 17.35 -17.66
C ALA A 83 -1.41 18.10 -16.81
N CYS A 84 -1.01 18.74 -15.70
CA CYS A 84 -1.91 19.54 -14.88
C CYS A 84 -2.45 20.76 -15.63
N ARG A 85 -1.64 21.44 -16.46
CA ARG A 85 -2.12 22.54 -17.32
C ARG A 85 -3.14 22.07 -18.35
N LEU A 86 -2.92 20.91 -18.96
CA LEU A 86 -3.80 20.37 -19.99
C LEU A 86 -5.10 19.79 -19.42
N TYR A 87 -5.00 19.03 -18.32
CA TYR A 87 -6.09 18.18 -17.83
C TYR A 87 -6.68 18.64 -16.50
N GLY A 88 -5.99 19.47 -15.71
CA GLY A 88 -6.37 19.78 -14.32
C GLY A 88 -7.76 20.40 -14.13
N ASN A 89 -8.26 21.10 -15.16
CA ASN A 89 -9.61 21.69 -15.17
C ASN A 89 -10.62 20.90 -16.02
N SER A 90 -10.22 19.75 -16.56
CA SER A 90 -11.07 18.92 -17.42
C SER A 90 -12.04 18.08 -16.60
N SER A 91 -13.09 17.57 -17.26
CA SER A 91 -14.02 16.62 -16.66
C SER A 91 -13.38 15.29 -16.27
N LEU A 92 -12.17 14.99 -16.76
CA LEU A 92 -11.39 13.81 -16.34
C LEU A 92 -10.94 13.92 -14.88
N PHE A 93 -10.84 15.13 -14.34
CA PHE A 93 -10.51 15.43 -12.95
C PHE A 93 -11.74 15.60 -12.05
N LYS A 94 -12.93 15.20 -12.52
CA LYS A 94 -14.16 15.24 -11.71
C LYS A 94 -13.84 14.71 -10.31
N GLN A 95 -14.13 15.53 -9.29
CA GLN A 95 -13.97 15.14 -7.89
C GLN A 95 -14.93 13.99 -7.60
N LEU A 96 -14.44 12.77 -7.76
CA LEU A 96 -15.12 11.57 -7.33
C LEU A 96 -15.17 11.55 -5.80
N ARG A 97 -16.14 10.83 -5.24
CA ARG A 97 -16.19 10.60 -3.78
C ARG A 97 -14.80 10.12 -3.31
N PRO A 98 -14.24 10.66 -2.22
CA PRO A 98 -12.95 10.21 -1.73
C PRO A 98 -12.94 8.70 -1.51
N ALA A 99 -11.84 8.05 -1.85
CA ALA A 99 -11.68 6.64 -1.53
C ALA A 99 -11.79 6.44 -0.01
N ALA A 100 -12.40 5.32 0.41
CA ALA A 100 -12.59 5.05 1.83
C ALA A 100 -11.23 5.04 2.57
N GLY A 101 -11.14 5.78 3.69
CA GLY A 101 -9.92 5.86 4.51
C GLY A 101 -8.84 6.83 4.01
N PHE A 102 -9.16 7.71 3.06
CA PHE A 102 -8.22 8.71 2.52
C PHE A 102 -8.43 10.11 3.11
N GLN A 103 -7.32 10.83 3.36
CA GLN A 103 -7.31 12.25 3.74
C GLN A 103 -6.83 13.11 2.57
N PRO A 104 -7.56 14.18 2.19
CA PRO A 104 -7.28 14.97 0.99
C PRO A 104 -5.96 15.76 1.03
N PHE A 105 -5.34 15.88 2.20
CA PHE A 105 -4.07 16.57 2.36
C PHE A 105 -2.95 15.57 2.68
N PRO A 106 -1.79 15.68 2.00
CA PRO A 106 -0.66 14.83 2.34
C PRO A 106 -0.25 15.10 3.79
N PRO A 107 -0.07 14.05 4.62
CA PRO A 107 0.41 14.24 5.97
C PRO A 107 1.80 14.88 5.93
N TYR A 108 2.06 15.78 6.87
CA TYR A 108 3.37 16.40 7.02
C TYR A 108 4.15 15.80 8.19
N ARG A 109 5.47 15.91 8.09
CA ARG A 109 6.48 15.51 9.06
C ARG A 109 7.56 16.59 9.06
N PRO A 110 7.87 17.26 10.17
CA PRO A 110 9.09 18.05 10.22
C PRO A 110 10.30 17.12 10.21
N VAL A 111 11.32 17.52 9.47
CA VAL A 111 12.62 16.86 9.41
C VAL A 111 13.65 17.96 9.54
N MET A 112 14.36 17.99 10.68
CA MET A 112 15.30 19.06 11.03
C MET A 112 14.65 20.46 10.94
N ASN A 113 15.06 21.29 9.97
CA ASN A 113 14.55 22.65 9.72
C ASN A 113 13.57 22.73 8.53
N LYS A 114 13.09 21.59 8.04
CA LYS A 114 12.18 21.51 6.90
C LYS A 114 10.84 20.95 7.31
N THR A 115 9.77 21.45 6.68
CA THR A 115 8.45 20.82 6.78
C THR A 115 8.24 19.94 5.56
N VAL A 116 8.24 18.62 5.77
CA VAL A 116 8.20 17.63 4.70
C VAL A 116 6.78 17.07 4.56
N TYR A 117 6.17 17.27 3.39
CA TYR A 117 4.85 16.75 3.04
C TYR A 117 5.02 15.53 2.16
N PHE A 118 4.62 14.37 2.66
CA PHE A 118 4.73 13.11 1.92
C PHE A 118 3.34 12.53 1.64
N CYS A 119 2.97 12.43 0.37
CA CYS A 119 1.77 11.69 -0.01
C CYS A 119 2.09 10.19 -0.17
N GLY A 120 1.58 9.37 0.75
CA GLY A 120 1.89 7.93 0.79
C GLY A 120 1.01 7.07 -0.12
N ILE A 121 1.28 7.06 -1.44
CA ILE A 121 0.50 6.25 -2.39
C ILE A 121 0.64 4.75 -2.08
N ALA A 122 -0.50 4.11 -1.85
CA ALA A 122 -0.55 2.67 -1.67
C ALA A 122 0.10 1.94 -2.86
N LYS A 123 0.97 0.97 -2.55
CA LYS A 123 1.72 0.13 -3.51
C LYS A 123 2.80 0.85 -4.33
N ALA A 124 3.14 2.07 -3.94
CA ALA A 124 4.26 2.84 -4.48
C ALA A 124 5.17 3.36 -3.34
N ALA A 125 5.85 2.43 -2.65
CA ALA A 125 6.80 2.72 -1.56
C ALA A 125 6.23 3.40 -0.29
N SER A 126 4.92 3.54 -0.11
CA SER A 126 4.37 4.22 1.07
C SER A 126 4.79 3.59 2.40
N THR A 127 4.79 2.26 2.51
CA THR A 127 5.23 1.56 3.73
C THR A 127 6.72 1.76 4.03
N THR A 128 7.55 1.78 2.98
CA THR A 128 8.99 2.05 3.03
C THR A 128 9.25 3.43 3.65
N TRP A 129 8.59 4.47 3.12
CA TRP A 129 8.69 5.83 3.65
C TRP A 129 8.08 6.01 5.03
N SER A 130 6.95 5.37 5.33
CA SER A 130 6.39 5.39 6.69
C SER A 130 7.36 4.81 7.72
N SER A 131 8.00 3.67 7.41
CA SER A 131 9.03 3.07 8.27
C SER A 131 10.25 3.97 8.42
N PHE A 132 10.67 4.64 7.34
CA PHE A 132 11.75 5.62 7.37
C PHE A 132 11.44 6.79 8.32
N PHE A 133 10.27 7.41 8.19
CA PHE A 133 9.85 8.50 9.08
C PHE A 133 9.70 8.06 10.55
N SER A 134 9.21 6.84 10.80
CA SER A 134 9.21 6.28 12.15
C SER A 134 10.63 6.14 12.72
N THR A 135 11.60 5.78 11.88
CA THR A 135 13.01 5.66 12.31
C THR A 135 13.60 7.04 12.61
N ILE A 136 13.31 8.06 11.80
CA ILE A 136 13.70 9.45 12.09
C ILE A 136 13.13 9.88 13.44
N LYS A 137 11.83 9.63 13.69
CA LYS A 137 11.19 10.00 14.96
C LYS A 137 11.93 9.41 16.16
N VAL A 138 12.18 8.09 16.14
CA VAL A 138 12.92 7.40 17.22
C VAL A 138 14.34 7.95 17.37
N PHE A 139 15.03 8.23 16.27
CA PHE A 139 16.36 8.82 16.30
C PHE A 139 16.34 10.21 16.98
N MET A 140 15.40 11.07 16.60
CA MET A 140 15.29 12.42 17.16
C MET A 140 14.92 12.38 18.66
N GLU A 141 14.01 11.50 19.06
CA GLU A 141 13.66 11.26 20.47
C GLU A 141 14.88 10.83 21.29
N ALA A 142 15.73 9.95 20.74
CA ALA A 142 16.97 9.51 21.38
C ALA A 142 18.00 10.64 21.54
N GLN A 143 17.94 11.68 20.72
CA GLN A 143 18.77 12.89 20.83
C GLN A 143 18.19 13.93 21.80
N GLY A 144 17.15 13.60 22.55
CA GLY A 144 16.50 14.52 23.50
C GLY A 144 15.62 15.57 22.83
N VAL A 145 15.41 15.49 21.52
CA VAL A 145 14.41 16.31 20.83
C VAL A 145 13.05 15.70 21.16
N GLN A 146 12.29 16.36 22.04
CA GLN A 146 10.94 15.91 22.34
C GLN A 146 10.11 15.94 21.06
N ALA A 147 9.73 14.74 20.60
CA ALA A 147 8.70 14.58 19.58
C ALA A 147 7.35 14.95 20.21
N SER A 148 7.11 16.24 20.46
CA SER A 148 5.76 16.68 20.77
C SER A 148 4.87 16.25 19.60
N ASN A 149 3.61 15.92 19.88
CA ASN A 149 2.63 15.71 18.81
C ASN A 149 2.48 16.98 17.93
N ASP A 150 2.99 18.12 18.44
CA ASP A 150 3.15 19.42 17.79
C ASP A 150 4.59 19.64 17.34
N TRP A 151 5.09 18.71 16.54
CA TRP A 151 6.02 18.92 15.44
C TRP A 151 5.47 20.00 14.47
N ALA A 152 5.11 21.18 14.99
CA ALA A 152 4.41 22.23 14.29
C ALA A 152 5.26 22.66 13.09
N PRO A 153 4.65 22.91 11.91
CA PRO A 153 5.39 23.43 10.79
C PRO A 153 6.18 24.65 11.24
N GLN A 154 7.51 24.63 11.10
CA GLN A 154 8.28 25.86 11.28
C GLN A 154 7.75 26.87 10.26
N SER A 155 7.27 28.01 10.76
CA SER A 155 6.59 29.04 9.95
C SER A 155 7.47 29.59 8.82
N ASP A 156 8.79 29.50 9.00
CA ASP A 156 9.87 29.97 8.14
C ASP A 156 10.71 28.84 7.49
N GLY A 157 10.44 27.57 7.82
CA GLY A 157 11.18 26.42 7.30
C GLY A 157 10.85 26.09 5.84
N GLU A 158 11.84 25.61 5.09
CA GLU A 158 11.64 25.13 3.72
C GLU A 158 10.55 24.04 3.67
N ARG A 159 9.56 24.19 2.80
CA ARG A 159 8.49 23.20 2.60
C ARG A 159 8.85 22.29 1.43
N VAL A 160 8.93 20.99 1.68
CA VAL A 160 9.26 19.99 0.65
C VAL A 160 8.09 19.04 0.46
N TYR A 161 7.43 19.11 -0.69
CA TYR A 161 6.39 18.16 -1.08
C TYR A 161 7.00 17.06 -1.94
N PHE A 162 6.75 15.80 -1.60
CA PHE A 162 7.14 14.70 -2.44
C PHE A 162 6.20 13.51 -2.36
N THR A 163 6.32 12.64 -3.35
CA THR A 163 5.55 11.40 -3.42
C THR A 163 6.34 10.34 -4.18
N PHE A 164 5.89 9.09 -4.09
CA PHE A 164 6.36 8.00 -4.94
C PHE A 164 5.19 7.42 -5.73
N VAL A 165 5.40 7.29 -7.04
CA VAL A 165 4.47 6.65 -7.97
C VAL A 165 5.08 5.33 -8.45
N ARG A 166 4.29 4.53 -9.17
CA ARG A 166 4.70 3.25 -9.74
C ARG A 166 3.97 3.07 -11.06
N GLU A 167 4.57 2.33 -11.97
CA GLU A 167 3.91 1.90 -13.21
C GLU A 167 2.49 1.38 -12.90
N PRO A 168 1.43 1.98 -13.49
CA PRO A 168 0.04 1.74 -13.09
C PRO A 168 -0.41 0.28 -13.09
N TYR A 169 -0.06 -0.51 -14.11
CA TYR A 169 -0.47 -1.92 -14.20
C TYR A 169 0.21 -2.77 -13.11
N SER A 170 1.51 -2.57 -12.92
CA SER A 170 2.31 -3.19 -11.87
C SER A 170 1.81 -2.82 -10.47
N ARG A 171 1.34 -1.58 -10.29
CA ARG A 171 0.72 -1.12 -9.04
C ARG A 171 -0.57 -1.88 -8.75
N LEU A 172 -1.45 -2.03 -9.73
CA LEU A 172 -2.70 -2.76 -9.58
C LEU A 172 -2.48 -4.25 -9.31
N LEU A 173 -1.56 -4.91 -10.02
CA LEU A 173 -1.22 -6.30 -9.71
C LEU A 173 -0.68 -6.44 -8.28
N SER A 174 0.17 -5.52 -7.84
CA SER A 174 0.65 -5.50 -6.45
C SER A 174 -0.48 -5.29 -5.44
N ALA A 175 -1.52 -4.54 -5.79
CA ALA A 175 -2.68 -4.34 -4.96
C ALA A 175 -3.54 -5.61 -4.87
N TYR A 176 -3.85 -6.23 -6.01
CA TYR A 176 -4.56 -7.51 -6.10
C TYR A 176 -3.87 -8.59 -5.26
N VAL A 177 -2.56 -8.79 -5.47
CA VAL A 177 -1.78 -9.82 -4.79
C VAL A 177 -1.80 -9.63 -3.28
N ASP A 178 -1.68 -8.38 -2.81
CA ASP A 178 -1.66 -8.07 -1.38
C ASP A 178 -3.04 -8.15 -0.71
N LYS A 179 -4.11 -7.74 -1.43
CA LYS A 179 -5.43 -7.52 -0.85
C LYS A 179 -6.42 -8.63 -1.11
N LEU A 180 -6.33 -9.32 -2.24
CA LEU A 180 -7.35 -10.28 -2.68
C LEU A 180 -6.78 -11.69 -2.87
N LEU A 181 -5.58 -11.83 -3.48
CA LEU A 181 -4.96 -13.13 -3.67
C LEU A 181 -4.59 -13.78 -2.34
N THR A 182 -3.83 -13.06 -1.50
CA THR A 182 -3.43 -13.58 -0.18
C THR A 182 -4.51 -13.42 0.87
N PRO A 183 -4.56 -14.32 1.88
CA PRO A 183 -5.54 -14.25 2.94
C PRO A 183 -5.64 -12.89 3.61
N ASN A 184 -6.75 -12.21 3.36
CA ASN A 184 -7.04 -10.89 3.89
C ASN A 184 -8.56 -10.73 4.03
N THR A 185 -9.08 -11.18 5.17
CA THR A 185 -10.53 -11.29 5.41
C THR A 185 -11.25 -9.95 5.36
N LEU A 186 -10.55 -8.84 5.65
CA LEU A 186 -11.10 -7.49 5.51
C LEU A 186 -11.37 -7.17 4.04
N PHE A 187 -10.38 -7.32 3.16
CA PHE A 187 -10.50 -6.99 1.74
C PHE A 187 -11.37 -7.97 0.98
N TRP A 188 -11.35 -9.24 1.36
CA TRP A 188 -12.35 -10.21 0.89
C TRP A 188 -13.77 -9.75 1.20
N ARG A 189 -14.01 -9.21 2.40
CA ARG A 189 -15.33 -8.68 2.77
C ARG A 189 -15.69 -7.40 2.01
N VAL A 190 -14.80 -6.41 1.94
CA VAL A 190 -15.17 -5.07 1.43
C VAL A 190 -15.07 -4.94 -0.09
N ALA A 191 -14.15 -5.66 -0.73
CA ALA A 191 -13.98 -5.64 -2.19
C ALA A 191 -14.31 -7.00 -2.81
N GLY A 192 -13.83 -8.09 -2.21
CA GLY A 192 -13.96 -9.43 -2.75
C GLY A 192 -15.41 -9.87 -2.99
N ARG A 193 -16.25 -9.81 -1.96
CA ARG A 193 -17.67 -10.21 -2.04
C ARG A 193 -18.43 -9.40 -3.09
N ARG A 194 -18.21 -8.08 -3.10
CA ARG A 194 -18.84 -7.16 -4.07
C ARG A 194 -18.44 -7.51 -5.50
N THR A 195 -17.15 -7.78 -5.70
CA THR A 195 -16.61 -8.19 -7.00
C THR A 195 -17.29 -9.48 -7.48
N VAL A 196 -17.31 -10.53 -6.63
CA VAL A 196 -17.96 -11.80 -6.98
C VAL A 196 -19.45 -11.61 -7.27
N GLN A 197 -20.17 -10.90 -6.39
CA GLN A 197 -21.61 -10.71 -6.52
C GLN A 197 -22.01 -9.92 -7.77
N LYS A 198 -21.14 -9.01 -8.24
CA LYS A 198 -21.44 -8.14 -9.38
C LYS A 198 -20.99 -8.72 -10.72
N PHE A 199 -19.81 -9.34 -10.77
CA PHE A 199 -19.18 -9.72 -12.04
C PHE A 199 -19.20 -11.22 -12.34
N ARG A 200 -19.59 -12.07 -11.37
CA ARG A 200 -19.65 -13.52 -11.56
C ARG A 200 -21.09 -14.02 -11.56
N ALA A 201 -21.60 -14.39 -12.73
CA ALA A 201 -22.97 -14.87 -12.92
C ALA A 201 -23.28 -16.11 -12.05
N ASP A 202 -22.46 -17.16 -12.17
CA ASP A 202 -22.69 -18.46 -11.51
C ASP A 202 -21.85 -18.63 -10.22
N ALA A 203 -21.81 -17.58 -9.39
CA ALA A 203 -21.06 -17.62 -8.14
C ALA A 203 -21.69 -18.57 -7.11
N SER A 204 -20.89 -19.46 -6.54
CA SER A 204 -21.32 -20.28 -5.39
C SER A 204 -21.68 -19.40 -4.18
N GLU A 205 -22.58 -19.89 -3.31
CA GLU A 205 -22.92 -19.18 -2.07
C GLU A 205 -21.70 -18.98 -1.16
N ARG A 206 -20.74 -19.91 -1.19
CA ARG A 206 -19.46 -19.73 -0.50
C ARG A 206 -18.68 -18.55 -1.09
N SER A 207 -18.56 -18.46 -2.41
CA SER A 207 -17.85 -17.36 -3.09
C SER A 207 -18.50 -16.01 -2.82
N LYS A 208 -19.83 -15.91 -2.91
CA LYS A 208 -20.57 -14.67 -2.58
C LYS A 208 -20.39 -14.25 -1.11
N ARG A 209 -20.44 -15.22 -0.19
CA ARG A 209 -20.26 -14.97 1.24
C ARG A 209 -18.81 -14.64 1.61
N CYS A 210 -17.83 -15.26 0.96
CA CYS A 210 -16.43 -15.14 1.35
C CYS A 210 -15.69 -14.06 0.57
N GLY A 211 -15.84 -13.99 -0.76
CA GLY A 211 -15.07 -13.08 -1.61
C GLY A 211 -13.57 -13.41 -1.70
N HIS A 212 -13.19 -14.61 -1.26
CA HIS A 212 -11.79 -15.07 -1.13
C HIS A 212 -11.14 -15.52 -2.44
N ASP A 213 -11.95 -15.72 -3.47
CA ASP A 213 -11.62 -16.40 -4.72
C ASP A 213 -11.82 -15.47 -5.93
N VAL A 214 -11.66 -14.16 -5.72
CA VAL A 214 -11.63 -13.17 -6.81
C VAL A 214 -10.40 -13.41 -7.67
N THR A 215 -10.63 -13.55 -8.97
CA THR A 215 -9.60 -13.67 -10.00
C THR A 215 -9.05 -12.29 -10.39
N PHE A 216 -7.89 -12.25 -11.04
CA PHE A 216 -7.32 -10.99 -11.51
C PHE A 216 -8.21 -10.26 -12.54
N PRO A 217 -8.83 -10.93 -13.54
CA PRO A 217 -9.77 -10.27 -14.46
C PRO A 217 -10.99 -9.66 -13.75
N GLU A 218 -11.57 -10.35 -12.78
CA GLU A 218 -12.68 -9.80 -11.98
C GLU A 218 -12.25 -8.58 -11.16
N PHE A 219 -11.02 -8.58 -10.63
CA PHE A 219 -10.45 -7.42 -9.97
C PHE A 219 -10.25 -6.23 -10.93
N VAL A 220 -9.81 -6.47 -12.17
CA VAL A 220 -9.72 -5.41 -13.20
C VAL A 220 -11.09 -4.79 -13.45
N ASN A 221 -12.13 -5.61 -13.60
CA ASN A 221 -13.50 -5.12 -13.76
C ASN A 221 -14.00 -4.32 -12.55
N TYR A 222 -13.64 -4.74 -11.33
CA TYR A 222 -13.90 -3.95 -10.13
C TYR A 222 -13.24 -2.56 -10.17
N VAL A 223 -11.98 -2.48 -10.60
CA VAL A 223 -11.25 -1.19 -10.67
C VAL A 223 -11.92 -0.26 -11.67
N ILE A 224 -12.17 -0.73 -12.90
CA ILE A 224 -12.84 0.03 -13.97
C ILE A 224 -14.19 0.54 -13.49
N ASP A 225 -15.02 -0.36 -12.94
CA ASP A 225 -16.36 -0.01 -12.48
C ASP A 225 -16.34 0.97 -11.29
N SER A 226 -15.45 0.80 -10.32
CA SER A 226 -15.34 1.69 -9.16
C SER A 226 -14.93 3.11 -9.56
N GLN A 227 -14.06 3.26 -10.56
CA GLN A 227 -13.67 4.58 -11.07
C GLN A 227 -14.77 5.19 -11.94
N ARG A 228 -15.43 4.39 -12.80
CA ARG A 228 -16.53 4.84 -13.66
C ARG A 228 -17.75 5.31 -12.87
N THR A 229 -18.13 4.57 -11.83
CA THR A 229 -19.32 4.86 -11.02
C THR A 229 -19.04 5.83 -9.88
N GLY A 230 -17.78 5.94 -9.44
CA GLY A 230 -17.41 6.67 -8.23
C GLY A 230 -17.79 5.96 -6.93
N GLU A 231 -18.25 4.71 -7.00
CA GLU A 231 -18.69 3.92 -5.84
C GLU A 231 -17.66 2.87 -5.44
N ASN A 232 -17.67 2.47 -4.16
CA ASN A 232 -16.81 1.41 -3.62
C ASN A 232 -15.30 1.64 -3.88
N ARG A 233 -14.88 2.89 -3.98
CA ARG A 233 -13.50 3.29 -4.21
C ARG A 233 -12.63 2.95 -3.00
N ASP A 234 -11.47 2.36 -3.24
CA ASP A 234 -10.50 1.98 -2.22
C ASP A 234 -9.14 2.62 -2.51
N ALA A 235 -8.51 3.18 -1.48
CA ALA A 235 -7.25 3.91 -1.58
C ALA A 235 -6.09 3.07 -2.17
N HIS A 236 -6.18 1.74 -2.12
CA HIS A 236 -5.20 0.82 -2.70
C HIS A 236 -5.37 0.58 -4.20
N PHE A 237 -6.55 0.88 -4.76
CA PHE A 237 -6.93 0.53 -6.13
C PHE A 237 -7.18 1.75 -7.00
N VAL A 238 -7.55 2.89 -6.42
CA VAL A 238 -7.79 4.13 -7.17
C VAL A 238 -6.53 4.57 -7.92
N PRO A 239 -6.69 5.27 -9.07
CA PRO A 239 -5.58 5.89 -9.78
C PRO A 239 -4.72 6.79 -8.87
N THR A 240 -3.46 6.91 -9.23
CA THR A 240 -2.44 7.59 -8.45
C THR A 240 -2.65 9.10 -8.41
N HIS A 241 -3.03 9.71 -9.54
CA HIS A 241 -3.33 11.14 -9.60
C HIS A 241 -4.46 11.55 -8.64
N ASP A 242 -5.46 10.68 -8.51
CA ASP A 242 -6.64 10.84 -7.66
C ASP A 242 -6.28 10.71 -6.18
N HIS A 243 -5.39 9.76 -5.85
CA HIS A 243 -4.93 9.51 -4.49
C HIS A 243 -4.13 10.66 -3.87
N CYS A 244 -3.48 11.53 -4.63
CA CYS A 244 -2.61 12.57 -4.06
C CYS A 244 -2.96 13.99 -4.47
N HIS A 245 -4.08 14.16 -5.18
CA HIS A 245 -4.50 15.45 -5.75
C HIS A 245 -3.32 16.17 -6.41
N MET A 246 -2.70 15.51 -7.40
CA MET A 246 -1.34 15.85 -7.85
C MET A 246 -1.19 17.28 -8.40
N CYS A 247 -2.27 17.90 -8.88
CA CYS A 247 -2.26 19.29 -9.35
C CYS A 247 -2.51 20.33 -8.25
N SER A 248 -2.88 19.90 -7.04
CA SER A 248 -3.24 20.79 -5.93
C SER A 248 -2.05 21.12 -5.02
N HIS A 249 -0.90 20.48 -5.20
CA HIS A 249 0.26 20.63 -4.32
C HIS A 249 1.56 20.78 -5.14
N PRO A 250 2.54 21.59 -4.66
CA PRO A 250 3.77 21.86 -5.40
C PRO A 250 4.81 20.75 -5.19
N TYR A 251 4.54 19.55 -5.70
CA TYR A 251 5.46 18.40 -5.58
C TYR A 251 6.84 18.71 -6.17
N ARG A 252 7.84 18.81 -5.30
CA ARG A 252 9.24 19.00 -5.67
C ARG A 252 9.87 17.70 -6.16
N TYR A 253 9.54 16.57 -5.53
CA TYR A 253 10.08 15.28 -5.94
C TYR A 253 8.96 14.27 -6.23
N ILE A 254 8.94 13.74 -7.45
CA ILE A 254 8.09 12.60 -7.84
C ILE A 254 9.02 11.40 -8.07
N GLY A 255 9.15 10.56 -7.05
CA GLY A 255 9.94 9.33 -7.13
C GLY A 255 9.19 8.26 -7.90
N HIS A 256 9.89 7.42 -8.65
CA HIS A 256 9.30 6.21 -9.25
C HIS A 256 9.80 5.01 -8.46
N LEU A 257 8.93 4.04 -8.18
CA LEU A 257 9.33 2.81 -7.50
C LEU A 257 10.41 2.06 -8.30
N GLU A 258 10.37 2.16 -9.62
CA GLU A 258 11.31 1.57 -10.57
C GLU A 258 12.74 2.12 -10.37
N THR A 259 12.88 3.37 -9.92
CA THR A 259 14.16 4.06 -9.66
C THR A 259 14.39 4.35 -8.17
N ILE A 260 13.69 3.65 -7.27
CA ILE A 260 13.75 3.93 -5.82
C ILE A 260 15.15 3.87 -5.24
N LYS A 261 16.02 3.01 -5.79
CA LYS A 261 17.40 2.85 -5.34
C LYS A 261 18.22 4.13 -5.47
N GLN A 262 17.94 4.94 -6.49
CA GLN A 262 18.59 6.24 -6.70
C GLN A 262 17.75 7.39 -6.14
N ASP A 263 16.42 7.32 -6.29
CA ASP A 263 15.52 8.41 -5.88
C ASP A 263 15.46 8.58 -4.36
N MET A 264 15.45 7.48 -3.60
CA MET A 264 15.30 7.56 -2.15
C MET A 264 16.52 8.19 -1.46
N PRO A 265 17.77 7.74 -1.70
CA PRO A 265 18.95 8.41 -1.11
C PRO A 265 19.00 9.90 -1.42
N TYR A 266 18.72 10.27 -2.69
CA TYR A 266 18.68 11.66 -3.13
C TYR A 266 17.65 12.50 -2.36
N ILE A 267 16.42 12.01 -2.23
CA ILE A 267 15.38 12.71 -1.47
C ILE A 267 15.74 12.80 0.01
N THR A 268 16.28 11.73 0.60
CA THR A 268 16.66 11.73 2.03
C THR A 268 17.77 12.73 2.34
N GLU A 269 18.73 12.89 1.43
CA GLU A 269 19.76 13.93 1.50
C GLU A 269 19.13 15.33 1.35
N ALA A 270 18.28 15.50 0.33
CA ALA A 270 17.63 16.79 0.04
C ALA A 270 16.72 17.29 1.17
N ILE A 271 16.10 16.40 1.95
CA ILE A 271 15.31 16.78 3.13
C ILE A 271 16.15 16.95 4.40
N GLY A 272 17.48 16.76 4.33
CA GLY A 272 18.37 16.85 5.48
C GLY A 272 18.15 15.74 6.50
N SER A 273 17.86 14.52 6.06
CA SER A 273 17.61 13.41 6.97
C SER A 273 18.84 13.11 7.84
N PRO A 274 18.66 12.92 9.16
CA PRO A 274 19.76 12.58 10.05
C PRO A 274 20.16 11.10 10.02
N ILE A 275 19.46 10.27 9.23
CA ILE A 275 19.70 8.83 9.15
C ILE A 275 19.93 8.39 7.71
N GLN A 276 20.75 7.36 7.52
CA GLN A 276 20.88 6.68 6.24
C GLN A 276 19.89 5.52 6.14
N TYR A 277 19.34 5.32 4.95
CA TYR A 277 18.38 4.25 4.71
C TYR A 277 19.01 3.04 4.04
N GLY A 278 19.23 1.96 4.80
CA GLY A 278 19.83 0.71 4.30
C GLY A 278 19.00 -0.55 4.53
N ARG A 279 17.74 -0.46 5.00
CA ARG A 279 16.97 -1.66 5.38
C ARG A 279 16.42 -2.41 4.17
N THR A 280 16.63 -3.73 4.17
CA THR A 280 15.86 -4.65 3.33
C THR A 280 14.69 -5.21 4.14
N TYR A 281 13.49 -5.21 3.56
CA TYR A 281 12.25 -5.54 4.28
C TYR A 281 11.75 -6.95 3.98
N ASP A 282 12.53 -7.77 3.29
CA ASP A 282 12.04 -9.07 2.82
C ASP A 282 11.83 -10.05 3.99
N LYS A 283 12.76 -10.09 4.96
CA LYS A 283 12.60 -10.90 6.18
C LYS A 283 11.39 -10.43 7.01
N ASP A 284 11.28 -9.12 7.24
CA ASP A 284 10.12 -8.54 7.95
C ASP A 284 8.80 -8.80 7.21
N THR A 285 8.82 -8.67 5.88
CA THR A 285 7.67 -8.97 5.01
C THR A 285 7.23 -10.42 5.19
N ILE A 286 8.17 -11.37 5.23
CA ILE A 286 7.86 -12.79 5.44
C ILE A 286 7.16 -12.99 6.78
N VAL A 287 7.74 -12.44 7.85
CA VAL A 287 7.18 -12.57 9.21
C VAL A 287 5.80 -11.91 9.31
N GLN A 288 5.65 -10.68 8.83
CA GLN A 288 4.39 -9.93 8.96
C GLN A 288 3.27 -10.56 8.14
N ASN A 289 3.53 -11.00 6.90
CA ASN A 289 2.50 -11.69 6.13
C ASN A 289 2.12 -13.04 6.75
N ALA A 290 3.07 -13.78 7.32
CA ALA A 290 2.77 -15.03 8.00
C ALA A 290 1.89 -14.78 9.26
N ARG A 291 2.18 -13.74 10.04
CA ARG A 291 1.35 -13.36 11.20
C ARG A 291 -0.11 -13.09 10.83
N MET A 292 -0.37 -12.51 9.66
CA MET A 292 -1.74 -12.28 9.17
C MET A 292 -2.54 -13.56 8.89
N ILE A 293 -1.89 -14.73 8.88
CA ILE A 293 -2.52 -16.04 8.65
C ILE A 293 -2.46 -16.92 9.89
N PHE A 294 -1.29 -17.01 10.54
CA PHE A 294 -1.02 -18.04 11.56
C PHE A 294 -1.27 -17.60 13.01
N LEU A 295 -1.47 -16.30 13.28
CA LEU A 295 -1.92 -15.87 14.61
C LEU A 295 -3.32 -16.42 14.89
N LYS A 296 -3.58 -16.87 16.14
CA LYS A 296 -4.77 -17.68 16.50
C LYS A 296 -6.09 -17.02 16.07
N ASP A 297 -6.23 -15.73 16.33
CA ASP A 297 -7.39 -14.90 15.97
C ASP A 297 -7.54 -14.77 14.45
N ARG A 298 -6.44 -14.55 13.73
CA ARG A 298 -6.44 -14.43 12.26
C ARG A 298 -6.71 -15.75 11.58
N ARG A 299 -6.08 -16.84 12.04
CA ARG A 299 -6.26 -18.21 11.54
C ARG A 299 -7.72 -18.62 11.58
N ALA A 300 -8.39 -18.39 12.72
CA ALA A 300 -9.81 -18.70 12.87
C ALA A 300 -10.71 -17.93 11.88
N LEU A 301 -10.35 -16.70 11.51
CA LEU A 301 -11.08 -15.92 10.51
C LEU A 301 -10.84 -16.42 9.09
N VAL A 302 -9.57 -16.73 8.75
CA VAL A 302 -9.20 -17.28 7.43
C VAL A 302 -9.89 -18.62 7.19
N GLN A 303 -9.88 -19.50 8.19
CA GLN A 303 -10.46 -20.85 8.12
C GLN A 303 -11.98 -20.90 7.88
N ARG A 304 -12.70 -19.78 8.07
CA ARG A 304 -14.14 -19.70 7.70
C ARG A 304 -14.36 -19.74 6.19
N CYS A 305 -13.35 -19.38 5.42
CA CYS A 305 -13.44 -19.23 3.98
C CYS A 305 -12.38 -20.03 3.22
N MET A 306 -11.28 -20.43 3.84
CA MET A 306 -10.15 -21.05 3.17
C MET A 306 -9.37 -21.93 4.14
N ASP A 307 -8.99 -23.15 3.73
CA ASP A 307 -8.15 -24.00 4.57
C ASP A 307 -6.71 -23.46 4.67
N LEU A 308 -5.95 -23.99 5.64
CA LEU A 308 -4.61 -23.50 5.90
C LEU A 308 -3.60 -23.89 4.80
N ASP A 309 -3.83 -25.00 4.08
CA ASP A 309 -2.96 -25.41 2.98
C ASP A 309 -3.06 -24.42 1.81
N GLU A 310 -4.29 -24.08 1.41
CA GLU A 310 -4.56 -23.06 0.39
C GLU A 310 -4.01 -21.69 0.81
N ALA A 311 -4.27 -21.27 2.05
CA ALA A 311 -3.79 -19.99 2.59
C ALA A 311 -2.26 -19.88 2.53
N SER A 312 -1.56 -20.96 2.90
CA SER A 312 -0.09 -21.03 2.92
C SER A 312 0.49 -21.02 1.50
N ARG A 313 -0.14 -21.73 0.56
CA ARG A 313 0.28 -21.75 -0.85
C ARG A 313 0.09 -20.41 -1.53
N ARG A 314 -1.04 -19.72 -1.28
CA ARG A 314 -1.27 -18.35 -1.77
C ARG A 314 -0.23 -17.38 -1.24
N LEU A 315 0.14 -17.50 0.05
CA LEU A 315 1.21 -16.69 0.61
C LEU A 315 2.57 -16.99 -0.03
N TRP A 316 2.86 -18.27 -0.32
CA TRP A 316 4.08 -18.65 -1.05
C TRP A 316 4.12 -18.05 -2.46
N LYS A 317 3.00 -18.11 -3.21
CA LYS A 317 2.88 -17.49 -4.54
C LYS A 317 3.07 -15.97 -4.48
N LYS A 318 2.58 -15.28 -3.44
CA LYS A 318 2.89 -13.85 -3.23
C LYS A 318 4.39 -13.59 -3.12
N TYR A 319 5.15 -14.46 -2.43
CA TYR A 319 6.60 -14.30 -2.34
C TYR A 319 7.30 -14.53 -3.68
N GLN A 320 6.83 -15.48 -4.50
CA GLN A 320 7.33 -15.72 -5.85
C GLN A 320 7.03 -14.54 -6.78
N ILE A 321 5.79 -14.06 -6.81
CA ILE A 321 5.37 -12.88 -7.58
C ILE A 321 6.21 -11.64 -7.22
N ARG A 322 6.49 -11.44 -5.93
CA ARG A 322 7.27 -10.28 -5.47
C ARG A 322 8.77 -10.38 -5.75
N GLY A 323 9.27 -11.54 -6.15
CA GLY A 323 10.70 -11.76 -6.29
C GLY A 323 11.43 -12.00 -4.96
N ILE A 324 10.72 -12.34 -3.89
CA ILE A 324 11.33 -12.65 -2.58
C ILE A 324 11.90 -14.06 -2.63
N ILE A 325 11.06 -15.02 -3.02
CA ILE A 325 11.42 -16.42 -3.25
C ILE A 325 11.50 -16.66 -4.75
N HIS A 326 12.48 -17.45 -5.21
CA HIS A 326 12.59 -17.80 -6.62
C HIS A 326 11.48 -18.77 -7.07
N LYS A 327 10.98 -18.65 -8.32
CA LYS A 327 9.81 -19.38 -8.85
C LYS A 327 9.96 -20.89 -8.78
N HIS A 328 11.17 -21.40 -8.95
CA HIS A 328 11.43 -22.85 -8.88
C HIS A 328 11.60 -23.40 -7.46
N LYS A 329 11.55 -22.55 -6.42
CA LYS A 329 11.44 -23.02 -5.02
C LYS A 329 9.99 -23.39 -4.76
N ARG A 330 9.68 -24.69 -4.85
CA ARG A 330 8.35 -25.25 -4.59
C ARG A 330 7.92 -25.02 -3.15
N PHE A 331 6.61 -24.98 -2.94
CA PHE A 331 6.04 -24.95 -1.59
C PHE A 331 6.47 -26.22 -0.82
N PRO A 332 7.00 -26.10 0.42
CA PRO A 332 7.72 -27.18 1.10
C PRO A 332 6.84 -28.31 1.66
N TYR A 333 5.53 -28.27 1.44
CA TYR A 333 4.60 -29.27 1.94
C TYR A 333 3.78 -29.90 0.81
N ALA A 334 3.55 -31.21 0.92
CA ALA A 334 2.60 -31.93 0.05
C ALA A 334 1.17 -31.41 0.25
N ARG A 335 0.28 -31.72 -0.70
CA ARG A 335 -1.12 -31.25 -0.65
C ARG A 335 -1.81 -31.75 0.62
N GLY A 336 -2.39 -30.82 1.39
CA GLY A 336 -3.07 -31.11 2.65
C GLY A 336 -2.15 -31.27 3.86
N ALA A 337 -0.84 -31.47 3.67
CA ALA A 337 0.12 -31.61 4.78
C ALA A 337 0.34 -30.29 5.54
N ALA A 338 -0.06 -29.15 4.98
CA ALA A 338 0.04 -27.84 5.61
C ALA A 338 -1.13 -27.48 6.55
N ALA A 339 -2.07 -28.41 6.82
CA ALA A 339 -3.27 -28.13 7.62
C ALA A 339 -2.98 -27.68 9.07
N ASN A 340 -1.86 -28.11 9.64
CA ASN A 340 -1.50 -27.91 11.04
C ASN A 340 -0.19 -27.14 11.28
N ILE A 341 0.39 -26.54 10.25
CA ILE A 341 1.67 -25.83 10.40
C ILE A 341 1.54 -24.62 11.32
N THR A 342 2.56 -24.38 12.12
CA THR A 342 2.67 -23.24 13.02
C THR A 342 3.28 -22.03 12.31
N LEU A 343 3.12 -20.85 12.93
CA LEU A 343 3.78 -19.62 12.47
C LEU A 343 5.30 -19.81 12.36
N ALA A 344 5.92 -20.42 13.37
CA ALA A 344 7.37 -20.61 13.44
C ALA A 344 7.87 -21.52 12.32
N GLU A 345 7.19 -22.66 12.09
CA GLU A 345 7.55 -23.59 11.01
C GLU A 345 7.43 -22.95 9.63
N PHE A 346 6.35 -22.23 9.35
CA PHE A 346 6.18 -21.56 8.06
C PHE A 346 7.26 -20.49 7.84
N VAL A 347 7.52 -19.66 8.85
CA VAL A 347 8.53 -18.59 8.78
C VAL A 347 9.93 -19.17 8.58
N ASP A 348 10.32 -20.22 9.30
CA ASP A 348 11.61 -20.89 9.14
C ASP A 348 11.81 -21.37 7.69
N LYS A 349 10.81 -22.07 7.12
CA LYS A 349 10.89 -22.57 5.75
C LYS A 349 10.94 -21.44 4.72
N ALA A 350 10.16 -20.38 4.92
CA ALA A 350 10.14 -19.22 4.02
C ALA A 350 11.46 -18.44 4.05
N LEU A 351 12.07 -18.26 5.23
CA LEU A 351 13.37 -17.61 5.36
C LEU A 351 14.49 -18.43 4.71
N LYS A 352 14.52 -19.74 4.92
CA LYS A 352 15.48 -20.64 4.23
C LYS A 352 15.35 -20.58 2.71
N ALA A 353 14.11 -20.54 2.21
CA ALA A 353 13.87 -20.40 0.77
C ALA A 353 14.27 -19.02 0.23
N TYR A 354 14.04 -17.96 1.00
CA TYR A 354 14.49 -16.60 0.67
C TYR A 354 16.02 -16.52 0.56
N GLU A 355 16.74 -17.03 1.56
CA GLU A 355 18.21 -17.05 1.60
C GLU A 355 18.77 -17.85 0.42
N ALA A 356 18.21 -19.04 0.17
CA ALA A 356 18.57 -19.87 -0.99
C ALA A 356 18.14 -19.29 -2.36
N SER A 357 17.53 -18.10 -2.38
CA SER A 357 17.15 -17.38 -3.59
C SER A 357 17.92 -16.06 -3.76
N MET A 358 18.71 -15.61 -2.77
CA MET A 358 19.23 -14.24 -2.71
C MET A 358 20.06 -13.83 -3.93
N ASP A 359 20.96 -14.71 -4.37
CA ASP A 359 21.93 -14.41 -5.44
C ASP A 359 21.38 -14.67 -6.85
N ASN A 360 20.11 -15.09 -6.96
CA ASN A 360 19.52 -15.38 -8.25
C ASN A 360 19.05 -14.07 -8.94
N PRO A 361 19.65 -13.69 -10.09
CA PRO A 361 19.33 -12.45 -10.79
C PRO A 361 17.91 -12.46 -11.39
N ASP A 362 17.38 -13.64 -11.70
CA ASP A 362 16.06 -13.83 -12.32
C ASP A 362 14.91 -13.45 -11.39
N ARG A 363 15.17 -13.30 -10.08
CA ARG A 363 14.15 -12.85 -9.12
C ARG A 363 13.50 -11.52 -9.51
N LYS A 364 14.24 -10.64 -10.19
CA LYS A 364 13.71 -9.37 -10.70
C LYS A 364 12.77 -9.59 -11.89
N ALA A 365 13.10 -10.53 -12.78
CA ALA A 365 12.30 -10.87 -13.95
C ALA A 365 10.91 -11.41 -13.56
N GLN A 366 10.80 -12.10 -12.42
CA GLN A 366 9.52 -12.66 -11.93
C GLN A 366 8.38 -11.64 -11.82
N ARG A 367 8.70 -10.36 -11.56
CA ARG A 367 7.70 -9.29 -11.49
C ARG A 367 7.09 -8.99 -12.87
N VAL A 368 7.93 -9.04 -13.90
CA VAL A 368 7.52 -8.86 -15.30
C VAL A 368 6.77 -10.11 -15.78
N GLU A 369 7.31 -11.29 -15.51
CA GLU A 369 6.66 -12.57 -15.88
C GLU A 369 5.27 -12.72 -15.25
N SER A 370 5.13 -12.40 -13.96
CA SER A 370 3.84 -12.45 -13.27
C SER A 370 2.87 -11.36 -13.74
N LEU A 371 3.36 -10.18 -14.13
CA LEU A 371 2.54 -9.15 -14.78
C LEU A 371 1.94 -9.67 -16.08
N ARG A 372 2.79 -10.27 -16.92
CA ARG A 372 2.38 -10.83 -18.20
C ARG A 372 1.38 -11.98 -18.04
N GLU A 373 1.63 -12.92 -17.13
CA GLU A 373 0.71 -14.02 -16.84
C GLU A 373 -0.65 -13.53 -16.30
N ALA A 374 -0.64 -12.47 -15.48
CA ALA A 374 -1.88 -11.89 -14.94
C ALA A 374 -2.71 -11.25 -16.07
N PHE A 375 -2.10 -10.39 -16.88
CA PHE A 375 -2.81 -9.66 -17.93
C PHE A 375 -3.15 -10.52 -19.15
N ALA A 376 -2.45 -11.64 -19.38
CA ALA A 376 -2.85 -12.64 -20.37
C ALA A 376 -4.23 -13.26 -20.07
N GLN A 377 -4.69 -13.23 -18.82
CA GLN A 377 -6.01 -13.70 -18.42
C GLN A 377 -7.11 -12.64 -18.63
N VAL A 378 -6.75 -11.38 -18.90
CA VAL A 378 -7.69 -10.26 -19.01
C VAL A 378 -8.09 -10.06 -20.47
N PRO A 379 -9.39 -10.05 -20.81
CA PRO A 379 -9.85 -9.75 -22.17
C PRO A 379 -9.24 -8.45 -22.71
N LEU A 380 -9.01 -8.39 -24.03
CA LEU A 380 -8.41 -7.19 -24.65
C LEU A 380 -9.25 -5.93 -24.41
N GLU A 381 -10.57 -6.06 -24.48
CA GLU A 381 -11.51 -4.96 -24.24
C GLU A 381 -11.38 -4.40 -22.82
N ASP A 382 -11.27 -5.27 -21.81
CA ASP A 382 -11.08 -4.86 -20.42
C ASP A 382 -9.70 -4.22 -20.20
N ARG A 383 -8.65 -4.69 -20.91
CA ARG A 383 -7.33 -4.06 -20.89
C ARG A 383 -7.36 -2.64 -21.46
N ILE A 384 -8.06 -2.43 -22.58
CA ILE A 384 -8.25 -1.11 -23.19
C ILE A 384 -9.05 -0.19 -22.26
N GLN A 385 -10.14 -0.67 -21.67
CA GLN A 385 -10.93 0.11 -20.71
C GLN A 385 -10.13 0.47 -19.46
N LEU A 386 -9.30 -0.45 -18.97
CA LEU A 386 -8.40 -0.19 -17.84
C LEU A 386 -7.35 0.87 -18.21
N GLN A 387 -6.77 0.81 -19.40
CA GLN A 387 -5.85 1.84 -19.88
C GLN A 387 -6.51 3.22 -19.87
N GLN A 388 -7.73 3.34 -20.39
CA GLN A 388 -8.48 4.59 -20.40
C GLN A 388 -8.76 5.09 -18.99
N THR A 389 -9.08 4.18 -18.07
CA THR A 389 -9.31 4.46 -16.64
C THR A 389 -8.05 5.02 -15.97
N LEU A 390 -6.87 4.58 -16.41
CA LEU A 390 -5.55 4.99 -15.89
C LEU A 390 -4.89 6.10 -16.72
N PHE A 391 -5.57 6.63 -17.75
CA PHE A 391 -5.01 7.58 -18.71
C PHE A 391 -4.23 8.73 -18.05
N LEU A 392 -4.82 9.37 -17.04
CA LEU A 392 -4.21 10.49 -16.34
C LEU A 392 -2.93 10.10 -15.59
N ASP A 393 -2.82 8.88 -15.07
CA ASP A 393 -1.58 8.41 -14.43
C ASP A 393 -0.44 8.30 -15.47
N PHE A 394 -0.72 7.77 -16.66
CA PHE A 394 0.28 7.68 -17.73
C PHE A 394 0.78 9.07 -18.14
N GLN A 395 -0.14 10.01 -18.32
CA GLN A 395 0.18 11.38 -18.73
C GLN A 395 0.95 12.17 -17.66
N MET A 396 0.58 12.03 -16.38
CA MET A 396 1.19 12.82 -15.29
C MET A 396 2.54 12.31 -14.84
N PHE A 397 2.81 11.03 -15.03
CA PHE A 397 4.02 10.41 -14.50
C PHE A 397 4.94 9.87 -15.59
N GLY A 398 4.60 10.07 -16.87
CA GLY A 398 5.46 9.68 -17.99
C GLY A 398 5.64 8.17 -18.11
N PHE A 399 4.58 7.41 -17.85
CA PHE A 399 4.56 5.96 -18.06
C PHE A 399 3.99 5.63 -19.44
N ASP A 400 4.50 4.55 -20.04
CA ASP A 400 3.99 4.03 -21.31
C ASP A 400 2.63 3.33 -21.12
N PRO A 401 1.55 3.78 -21.79
CA PRO A 401 0.24 3.16 -21.68
C PRO A 401 0.09 1.86 -22.51
N PHE A 402 1.08 1.46 -23.32
CA PHE A 402 1.04 0.29 -24.21
C PHE A 402 2.18 -0.70 -23.94
N LEU A 403 2.46 -1.00 -22.67
CA LEU A 403 3.48 -1.98 -22.30
C LEU A 403 3.27 -3.33 -22.99
N GLU A 404 4.32 -3.89 -23.59
CA GLU A 404 4.31 -5.21 -24.24
C GLU A 404 3.84 -6.33 -23.29
N ASP A 405 4.11 -6.21 -21.99
CA ASP A 405 3.66 -7.19 -20.99
C ASP A 405 2.14 -7.17 -20.75
N VAL A 406 1.46 -6.09 -21.15
CA VAL A 406 0.01 -5.91 -21.00
C VAL A 406 -0.69 -6.00 -22.35
N PHE A 407 -0.09 -5.47 -23.41
CA PHE A 407 -0.59 -5.47 -24.79
C PHE A 407 0.43 -6.14 -25.72
N PRO A 408 0.63 -7.46 -25.60
CA PRO A 408 1.67 -8.12 -26.36
C PRO A 408 1.30 -8.20 -27.84
N SER A 409 2.31 -7.99 -28.69
CA SER A 409 2.25 -8.19 -30.14
C SER A 409 1.98 -9.65 -30.52
N GLN A 410 2.34 -10.59 -29.65
CA GLN A 410 2.15 -12.03 -29.83
C GLN A 410 1.36 -12.65 -28.67
N PRO A 411 0.61 -13.75 -28.90
CA PRO A 411 -0.09 -14.45 -27.83
C PRO A 411 0.86 -14.91 -26.72
N TYR A 412 0.46 -14.67 -25.47
CA TYR A 412 1.20 -15.15 -24.31
C TYR A 412 1.34 -16.68 -24.34
N GLN A 413 2.59 -17.15 -24.20
CA GLN A 413 2.90 -18.57 -24.09
C GLN A 413 3.10 -18.93 -22.61
N PRO A 414 2.19 -19.70 -21.99
CA PRO A 414 2.32 -20.06 -20.59
C PRO A 414 3.51 -20.99 -20.36
N ASP A 415 4.25 -20.77 -19.27
CA ASP A 415 5.26 -21.72 -18.82
C ASP A 415 4.56 -23.01 -18.38
N ARG A 416 4.90 -24.13 -19.03
CA ARG A 416 4.31 -25.44 -18.72
C ARG A 416 4.72 -25.98 -17.36
N LYS A 417 5.81 -25.47 -16.77
CA LYS A 417 6.40 -25.96 -15.52
C LYS A 417 6.06 -25.11 -14.31
N PHE A 418 5.52 -23.91 -14.51
CA PHE A 418 5.25 -22.98 -13.42
C PHE A 418 4.15 -21.98 -13.79
N SER A 419 3.33 -21.63 -12.80
CA SER A 419 2.34 -20.55 -12.91
C SER A 419 2.30 -19.75 -11.63
N TYR A 420 2.26 -18.42 -11.75
CA TYR A 420 2.15 -17.50 -10.61
C TYR A 420 0.76 -17.54 -9.96
N PHE A 421 -0.28 -17.89 -10.71
CA PHE A 421 -1.67 -17.83 -10.24
C PHE A 421 -2.34 -19.21 -10.06
N LYS A 422 -1.66 -20.31 -10.42
CA LYS A 422 -2.01 -21.66 -9.95
C LYS A 422 -1.31 -21.95 -8.63
N ILE A 423 -2.10 -22.23 -7.60
CA ILE A 423 -1.60 -22.47 -6.22
C ILE A 423 -1.03 -23.89 -6.01
N TYR A 424 -1.34 -24.81 -6.92
CA TYR A 424 -0.78 -26.15 -6.98
C TYR A 424 0.13 -26.23 -8.20
N ASP A 425 1.40 -26.60 -7.95
CA ASP A 425 2.43 -26.81 -8.97
C ASP A 425 2.30 -28.18 -9.64
#